data_AF-A0A379LNR2-F1
#
_entry.id   AF-A0A379LNR2-F1
#
_cell.length_a   1.000
_cell.length_b   1.000
_cell.length_c   1.000
_cell.angle_alpha   90.00
_cell.angle_beta   90.00
_cell.angle_gamma   90.00
#
_symmetry.space_group_name_H-M   'P 1'
#
loop_
_entity.id
_entity.type
_entity.pdbx_description
1 polymer ?
#
loop_
_entity_poly.entity_id
_entity_poly.type
_entity_poly.pdbx_seq_one_letter_code
_entity_poly.pdbx_strand_id
1 'polypeptide(L)' 'MTVNDYDAVYQLWINTLGMGLNDIDDSYQGIEHMLTHNPTLSFVAENEYKKS' A
#
# COMPACT_ATOMS: atom_id res chain seq x y z
N MET A 1 -4.27 -7.00 2.73
CA MET A 1 -3.00 -6.27 2.65
C MET A 1 -2.17 -6.70 3.82
N THR A 2 -0.92 -7.05 3.57
CA THR A 2 0.11 -7.30 4.57
C THR A 2 1.23 -6.28 4.39
N VAL A 3 2.13 -6.17 5.36
CA VAL A 3 3.28 -5.26 5.24
C VAL A 3 4.19 -5.63 4.06
N ASN A 4 4.18 -6.90 3.64
CA ASN A 4 4.93 -7.36 2.47
C ASN A 4 4.40 -6.77 1.14
N ASP A 5 3.17 -6.26 1.13
CA ASP A 5 2.57 -5.62 -0.05
C ASP A 5 2.98 -4.13 -0.16
N TYR A 6 3.66 -3.57 0.86
CA TYR A 6 3.92 -2.14 0.99
C TYR A 6 4.63 -1.56 -0.23
N ASP A 7 5.73 -2.18 -0.68
CA ASP A 7 6.53 -1.64 -1.78
C ASP A 7 5.70 -1.53 -3.08
N ALA A 8 4.91 -2.55 -3.39
CA ALA A 8 4.06 -2.57 -4.59
C ALA A 8 2.94 -1.52 -4.50
N VAL A 9 2.31 -1.40 -3.33
CA VAL A 9 1.25 -0.42 -3.06
C VAL A 9 1.80 1.01 -3.09
N TYR A 10 2.96 1.26 -2.48
CA TYR A 10 3.61 2.56 -2.51
C TYR A 10 3.97 2.97 -3.94
N GLN A 11 4.51 2.05 -4.75
CA GLN A 11 4.75 2.29 -6.17
C GLN A 11 3.46 2.64 -6.92
N LEU A 12 2.35 1.98 -6.65
CA LEU A 12 1.06 2.33 -7.23
C LEU A 12 0.62 3.75 -6.84
N TRP A 13 0.74 4.09 -5.57
CA TRP A 13 0.33 5.39 -5.04
C TRP A 13 1.13 6.56 -5.62
N ILE A 14 2.47 6.47 -5.66
CA ILE A 14 3.31 7.56 -6.22
C ILE A 14 3.10 7.77 -7.72
N ASN A 15 2.65 6.72 -8.43
CA ASN A 15 2.31 6.79 -9.85
C ASN A 15 0.84 7.20 -10.11
N THR A 16 0.05 7.44 -9.05
CA THR A 16 -1.35 7.87 -9.14
C THR A 16 -1.45 9.39 -8.91
N LEU A 17 -1.78 10.14 -9.96
CA LEU A 17 -1.92 11.59 -9.88
C LEU A 17 -3.01 11.98 -8.86
N GLY A 18 -2.65 12.88 -7.94
CA GLY A 18 -3.57 13.40 -6.93
C GLY A 18 -3.79 12.50 -5.71
N MET A 19 -2.96 11.47 -5.51
CA MET A 19 -3.08 10.56 -4.35
C MET A 19 -2.88 11.27 -3.00
N GLY A 20 -2.03 12.30 -2.94
CA GLY A 20 -1.90 13.16 -1.76
C GLY A 20 -1.24 12.49 -0.55
N LEU A 21 -0.15 11.76 -0.77
CA LEU A 21 0.55 11.00 0.27
C LEU A 21 1.15 11.87 1.37
N ASN A 22 1.14 11.33 2.59
CA ASN A 22 1.75 11.89 3.78
C ASN A 22 3.01 11.08 4.20
N ASP A 23 4.08 11.77 4.56
CA ASP A 23 5.37 11.14 4.90
C ASP A 23 5.37 10.29 6.19
N ILE A 24 4.35 10.43 7.04
CA ILE A 24 4.21 9.71 8.31
C ILE A 24 3.22 8.56 8.16
N ASP A 25 1.98 8.86 7.76
CA ASP A 25 0.91 7.86 7.73
C ASP A 25 1.11 6.85 6.58
N ASP A 26 1.59 7.30 5.42
CA ASP A 26 1.86 6.45 4.26
C ASP A 26 3.30 5.90 4.24
N SER A 27 4.08 6.15 5.30
CA SER A 27 5.38 5.51 5.51
C SER A 27 5.21 4.02 5.76
N TYR A 28 6.30 3.25 5.57
CA TYR A 28 6.32 1.82 5.91
C TYR A 28 5.85 1.57 7.34
N GLN A 29 6.35 2.37 8.29
CA GLN A 29 6.03 2.25 9.72
C GLN A 29 4.58 2.63 10.00
N GLY A 30 4.05 3.66 9.34
CA GLY A 30 2.65 4.07 9.45
C GLY A 30 1.69 2.99 8.97
N ILE A 31 1.98 2.42 7.78
CA ILE A 31 1.19 1.31 7.22
C ILE A 31 1.32 0.04 8.07
N GLU A 32 2.52 -0.33 8.52
CA GLU A 32 2.70 -1.47 9.43
C GLU A 32 1.87 -1.30 10.71
N HIS A 33 1.92 -0.11 11.32
CA HIS A 33 1.13 0.20 12.51
C HIS A 33 -0.38 0.10 12.22
N MET A 34 -0.85 0.65 11.11
CA MET A 34 -2.27 0.57 10.71
C MET A 34 -2.72 -0.88 10.48
N LEU A 35 -1.91 -1.71 9.82
CA LEU A 35 -2.20 -3.12 9.55
C LEU A 35 -2.19 -3.96 10.83
N THR A 36 -1.32 -3.68 11.79
CA THR A 36 -1.32 -4.39 13.09
C THR A 36 -2.60 -4.14 13.89
N HIS A 37 -3.17 -2.93 13.82
CA HIS A 37 -4.43 -2.61 14.49
C HIS A 37 -5.66 -3.10 13.71
N ASN A 38 -5.56 -3.16 12.38
CA ASN A 38 -6.68 -3.45 11.49
C ASN A 38 -6.37 -4.59 10.49
N PRO A 39 -6.01 -5.80 10.96
CA PRO A 39 -5.43 -6.84 10.11
C PRO A 39 -6.35 -7.36 8.99
N THR A 40 -7.65 -7.11 9.08
CA THR A 40 -8.65 -7.59 8.11
C THR A 40 -9.40 -6.46 7.40
N LEU A 41 -8.98 -5.20 7.54
CA LEU A 41 -9.71 -4.06 6.96
C LEU A 41 -9.06 -3.50 5.70
N SER A 42 -7.79 -3.82 5.45
CA SER A 42 -7.06 -3.36 4.27
C SER A 42 -6.85 -4.50 3.27
N PHE A 43 -7.16 -4.26 2.00
CA PHE A 43 -7.12 -5.26 0.93
C PHE A 43 -6.36 -4.72 -0.29
N VAL A 44 -5.67 -5.62 -0.99
CA VAL A 44 -5.03 -5.35 -2.28
C VAL A 44 -5.69 -6.24 -3.32
N ALA A 45 -5.91 -5.71 -4.52
CA ALA A 45 -6.35 -6.46 -5.67
C ALA A 45 -5.22 -6.48 -6.71
N GLU A 46 -4.73 -7.67 -7.02
CA GLU A 46 -3.69 -7.87 -8.03
C GLU A 46 -4.32 -8.46 -9.29
N ASN A 47 -3.84 -8.01 -10.45
CA ASN A 47 -4.17 -8.62 -11.73
C ASN A 47 -2.93 -9.39 -12.21
N GLU A 48 -3.11 -10.65 -12.57
CA GLU A 48 -2.03 -11.51 -13.08
C GLU A 48 -1.53 -11.12 -14.48
N TYR A 49 -1.97 -9.98 -15.03
CA TYR A 49 -1.60 -9.52 -16.36
C TYR A 49 -0.11 -9.11 -16.42
N LYS A 50 0.76 -10.08 -16.67
CA LYS A 50 2.16 -9.85 -17.03
C LYS A 50 2.22 -9.41 -18.49
N LYS A 51 2.47 -8.13 -18.72
CA LYS A 51 2.83 -7.63 -20.05
C LYS A 51 4.23 -8.18 -20.38
N SER A 52 4.29 -9.17 -21.27
CA SER A 52 5.50 -9.78 -21.82
C SER A 52 6.37 -8.79 -22.57
#